data_AF-A0A391P7U1-F1
#
_entry.id   AF-A0A391P7U1-F1
#
_cell.length_a   1.000
_cell.length_b   1.000
_cell.length_c   1.000
_cell.angle_alpha   90.00
_cell.angle_beta   90.00
_cell.angle_gamma   90.00
#
_symmetry.space_group_name_H-M   'P 1'
#
loop_
_entity.id
_entity.type
_entity.pdbx_description
1 polymer ?
#
loop_
_entity_poly.entity_id
_entity_poly.type
_entity_poly.pdbx_seq_one_letter_code
_entity_poly.pdbx_strand_id
1 'polypeptide(L)'
;MGARPIRYTGRKSGRSFQTPVNYQLSGDEVIIRVMSPDSKSWWRNFLGDGGPITLLNFRGADRAGHAISTRDEKGRVTVRVQLV
;
A
#
# COMPACT_ATOMS: atom_id res chain seq x y z
N MET A 1 -16.64 -6.20 -4.67
CA MET A 1 -15.45 -5.43 -5.05
C MET A 1 -14.23 -6.20 -4.56
N GLY A 2 -13.49 -6.85 -5.47
CA GLY A 2 -12.40 -7.77 -5.11
C GLY A 2 -11.09 -7.07 -4.79
N ALA A 3 -10.17 -7.79 -4.14
CA ALA A 3 -8.82 -7.30 -3.90
C ALA A 3 -8.14 -6.92 -5.23
N ARG A 4 -7.41 -5.80 -5.24
CA ARG A 4 -6.63 -5.35 -6.39
C ARG A 4 -5.14 -5.42 -6.08
N PRO A 5 -4.30 -5.85 -7.01
CA PRO A 5 -2.86 -5.85 -6.80
C PRO A 5 -2.30 -4.42 -6.64
N ILE A 6 -1.35 -4.28 -5.72
CA ILE A 6 -0.38 -3.18 -5.73
C ILE A 6 0.95 -3.68 -6.26
N ARG A 7 1.74 -2.81 -6.86
CA ARG A 7 3.15 -3.04 -7.23
C ARG A 7 4.04 -2.06 -6.47
N TYR A 8 5.18 -2.54 -5.96
CA TYR A 8 6.18 -1.72 -5.28
C TYR A 8 7.58 -2.34 -5.38
N THR A 9 8.60 -1.53 -5.16
CA THR A 9 9.99 -1.99 -5.09
C THR A 9 10.38 -2.24 -3.64
N GLY A 10 10.85 -3.45 -3.32
CA GLY A 10 11.22 -3.82 -1.96
C GLY A 10 12.49 -3.09 -1.52
N ARG A 11 12.40 -2.23 -0.50
CA ARG A 11 13.47 -1.32 -0.05
C ARG A 11 14.82 -2.00 0.23
N LYS A 12 14.80 -3.24 0.72
CA LYS A 12 16.01 -4.01 1.04
C LYS A 12 16.60 -4.75 -0.16
N SER A 13 15.77 -5.09 -1.14
CA SER A 13 16.15 -6.03 -2.21
C SER A 13 16.20 -5.41 -3.60
N GLY A 14 15.64 -4.22 -3.80
CA GLY A 14 15.51 -3.57 -5.11
C GLY A 14 14.55 -4.29 -6.09
N ARG A 15 13.98 -5.43 -5.73
CA ARG A 15 13.08 -6.20 -6.59
C ARG A 15 11.66 -5.65 -6.58
N SER A 16 10.95 -5.83 -7.70
CA SER A 16 9.53 -5.52 -7.82
C SER A 16 8.67 -6.64 -7.23
N PHE A 17 7.68 -6.27 -6.45
CA PHE A 17 6.71 -7.19 -5.84
C PHE A 17 5.30 -6.76 -6.18
N GLN A 18 4.40 -7.74 -6.28
CA GLN A 18 2.96 -7.50 -6.38
C GLN A 18 2.22 -8.20 -5.25
N THR A 19 1.19 -7.57 -4.70
CA THR A 19 0.38 -8.15 -3.62
C THR A 19 -1.06 -7.66 -3.75
N PRO A 20 -2.06 -8.57 -3.73
CA PRO A 20 -3.46 -8.16 -3.71
C PRO A 20 -3.81 -7.51 -2.37
N VAL A 21 -4.50 -6.37 -2.42
CA VAL A 21 -4.98 -5.64 -1.24
C VAL A 21 -6.45 -5.25 -1.39
N ASN A 22 -7.13 -5.18 -0.25
CA ASN A 22 -8.41 -4.49 -0.14
C ASN A 22 -8.15 -3.04 0.27
N TYR A 23 -8.92 -2.11 -0.27
CA TYR A 23 -8.78 -0.69 0.03
C TYR A 23 -10.13 0.01 0.13
N GLN A 24 -10.10 1.19 0.74
CA GLN A 24 -11.19 2.16 0.75
C GLN A 24 -10.71 3.44 0.06
N LEU A 25 -11.64 4.15 -0.58
CA LEU A 25 -11.38 5.48 -1.14
C LEU A 25 -11.79 6.54 -0.12
N SER A 26 -10.98 7.57 0.03
CA SER A 26 -11.25 8.72 0.88
C SER A 26 -10.80 9.99 0.16
N GLY A 27 -11.72 10.63 -0.57
CA GLY A 27 -11.36 11.71 -1.51
C GLY A 27 -10.39 11.19 -2.57
N ASP A 28 -9.21 11.79 -2.61
CA ASP A 28 -8.12 11.42 -3.54
C ASP A 28 -7.10 10.45 -2.92
N GLU A 29 -7.35 9.98 -1.70
CA GLU A 29 -6.53 8.97 -1.04
C GLU A 29 -7.08 7.56 -1.20
N VAL A 30 -6.17 6.59 -1.24
CA VAL A 30 -6.47 5.17 -1.11
C VAL A 30 -5.97 4.66 0.23
N ILE A 31 -6.89 4.13 1.04
CA ILE A 31 -6.62 3.64 2.39
C ILE A 31 -6.61 2.11 2.38
N ILE A 32 -5.46 1.51 2.65
CA ILE A 32 -5.28 0.06 2.77
C ILE A 32 -5.14 -0.31 4.25
N ARG A 33 -6.12 -1.01 4.81
CA ARG A 33 -5.98 -1.65 6.12
C ARG A 33 -5.28 -3.00 5.96
N VAL A 34 -4.13 -3.16 6.61
CA VAL A 34 -3.36 -4.40 6.51
C VAL A 34 -3.90 -5.40 7.52
N MET A 35 -4.61 -6.41 7.02
CA MET A 35 -5.08 -7.51 7.85
C MET A 35 -3.91 -8.39 8.30
N SER A 36 -3.87 -8.77 9.57
CA SER A 36 -2.80 -9.57 10.19
C SER A 36 -1.40 -9.02 9.87
N PRO A 37 -1.07 -7.80 10.33
CA PRO A 37 0.15 -7.10 9.92
C PRO A 37 1.43 -7.78 10.41
N ASP A 38 1.39 -8.56 11.50
CA ASP A 38 2.56 -9.29 11.99
C ASP A 38 2.96 -10.46 11.09
N SER A 39 2.00 -11.04 10.37
CA SER A 39 2.22 -12.10 9.38
C SER A 39 2.66 -11.57 8.01
N LYS A 40 2.78 -10.24 7.84
CA LYS A 40 3.09 -9.59 6.56
C LYS A 40 4.21 -8.57 6.74
N SER A 41 5.09 -8.45 5.76
CA SER A 41 6.23 -7.51 5.85
C SER A 41 6.18 -6.38 4.82
N TRP A 42 5.33 -6.49 3.79
CA TRP A 42 5.32 -5.56 2.65
C TRP A 42 5.04 -4.11 3.06
N TRP A 43 4.18 -3.87 4.07
CA TRP A 43 3.83 -2.54 4.54
C TRP A 43 5.03 -1.77 5.12
N ARG A 44 6.07 -2.50 5.57
CA ARG A 44 7.31 -1.90 6.10
C ARG A 44 8.14 -1.20 5.04
N ASN A 45 7.83 -1.39 3.75
CA ASN A 45 8.48 -0.65 2.66
C ASN A 45 8.10 0.84 2.65
N PHE A 46 7.03 1.22 3.36
CA PHE A 46 6.47 2.57 3.35
C PHE A 46 6.52 3.26 4.72
N LEU A 47 7.47 2.87 5.59
CA LEU A 47 7.66 3.53 6.88
C LEU A 47 8.46 4.84 6.73
N GLY A 48 8.35 5.75 7.71
CA GLY A 48 9.02 7.04 7.68
C GLY A 48 8.41 7.95 6.62
N ASP A 49 9.24 8.47 5.72
CA ASP A 49 8.82 9.34 4.62
C ASP A 49 7.98 8.61 3.55
N GLY A 50 7.85 7.29 3.64
CA GLY A 50 7.04 6.49 2.73
C GLY A 50 7.81 6.03 1.49
N GLY A 51 7.08 5.76 0.40
CA GLY A 51 7.70 5.37 -0.87
C GLY A 51 6.71 5.15 -2.01
N PRO A 52 7.20 5.01 -3.24
CA PRO A 52 6.37 4.87 -4.42
C PRO A 52 5.63 3.53 -4.45
N ILE A 53 4.38 3.58 -4.89
CA ILE A 53 3.50 2.42 -5.09
C ILE A 53 2.71 2.60 -6.39
N THR A 54 2.33 1.50 -7.03
CA THR A 54 1.37 1.52 -8.14
C THR A 54 0.14 0.70 -7.77
N LEU A 55 -1.05 1.27 -7.89
CA LEU A 55 -2.31 0.54 -7.87
C LEU A 55 -2.55 -0.04 -9.27
N LEU A 56 -2.63 -1.36 -9.39
CA LEU A 56 -2.80 -2.01 -10.69
C LEU A 56 -4.28 -2.10 -11.06
N ASN A 57 -4.59 -1.81 -12.34
CA ASN A 57 -5.97 -1.82 -12.86
C ASN A 57 -6.97 -0.99 -12.01
N PHE A 58 -6.50 0.13 -11.47
CA PHE A 58 -7.29 1.05 -10.68
C PHE A 58 -8.06 2.02 -11.57
N ARG A 59 -9.40 1.94 -11.54
CA ARG A 59 -10.28 2.75 -12.41
C ARG A 59 -9.92 2.63 -13.90
N GLY A 60 -9.55 1.43 -14.33
CA GLY A 60 -9.24 1.12 -15.75
C GLY A 60 -7.79 1.34 -16.18
N ALA A 61 -6.91 1.81 -15.29
CA ALA A 61 -5.50 2.02 -15.60
C ALA A 61 -4.60 1.74 -14.38
N ASP A 62 -3.30 1.56 -14.62
CA ASP A 62 -2.32 1.61 -13.53
C ASP A 62 -2.22 3.06 -13.01
N ARG A 63 -2.27 3.25 -11.69
CA ARG A 63 -2.12 4.57 -11.07
C ARG A 63 -0.96 4.58 -10.09
N ALA A 64 -0.03 5.51 -10.29
CA ALA A 64 1.05 5.75 -9.36
C ALA A 64 0.56 6.53 -8.12
N GLY A 65 1.29 6.36 -7.03
CA GLY A 65 1.06 7.13 -5.81
C GLY A 65 2.25 7.03 -4.87
N HIS A 66 2.18 7.82 -3.80
CA HIS A 66 3.11 7.79 -2.69
C HIS A 66 2.43 7.20 -1.45
N ALA A 67 3.01 6.14 -0.91
CA ALA A 67 2.45 5.40 0.22
C ALA A 67 3.18 5.73 1.53
N ILE A 68 2.41 5.91 2.61
CA ILE A 68 2.92 6.01 3.99
C ILE A 68 2.20 5.00 4.88
N SER A 69 2.96 4.17 5.56
CA SER A 69 2.50 3.18 6.53
C SER A 69 2.59 3.73 7.94
N THR A 70 1.50 3.57 8.69
CA THR A 70 1.44 3.87 10.12
C THR A 70 1.02 2.60 10.87
N ARG A 71 1.64 2.37 12.04
CA ARG A 71 1.21 1.34 12.99
C ARG A 71 0.76 2.03 14.27
N ASP A 72 -0.47 1.78 14.70
CA ASP A 72 -0.99 2.34 15.96
C ASP A 72 -0.53 1.52 17.19
N GLU A 73 -0.82 2.04 18.38
CA GLU A 73 -0.51 1.38 19.66
C GLU A 73 -1.18 0.02 19.83
N LYS A 74 -2.31 -0.20 19.14
CA LYS A 74 -3.03 -1.49 19.11
C LYS A 74 -2.46 -2.45 18.06
N GLY A 75 -1.35 -2.07 17.43
CA GLY A 75 -0.64 -2.86 16.44
C GLY A 75 -1.30 -2.89 15.06
N ARG A 76 -2.38 -2.12 14.81
CA ARG A 76 -3.07 -2.05 13.52
C ARG A 76 -2.23 -1.25 12.54
N VAL A 77 -2.17 -1.72 11.29
CA VAL A 77 -1.41 -1.05 10.24
C VAL A 77 -2.35 -0.49 9.18
N THR A 78 -2.15 0.80 8.87
CA THR A 78 -2.81 1.50 7.77
C THR A 78 -1.75 2.02 6.81
N VAL A 79 -1.92 1.71 5.52
CA VAL A 79 -1.14 2.33 4.44
C VAL A 79 -2.03 3.34 3.75
N ARG A 80 -1.65 4.62 3.82
CA ARG A 80 -2.31 5.70 3.07
C ARG A 80 -1.54 5.91 1.78
N VAL A 81 -2.26 6.02 0.67
CA VAL A 81 -1.66 6.27 -0.65
C VAL A 81 -2.25 7.55 -1.19
N GLN A 82 -1.38 8.55 -1.39
CA GLN A 82 -1.71 9.74 -2.15
C GLN A 82 -1.48 9.45 -3.63
N LEU A 83 -2.51 9.56 -4.45
CA LEU A 83 -2.39 9.40 -5.90
C LEU A 83 -1.65 10.60 -6.50
N VAL A 84 -0.83 10.33 -7.53
CA VAL A 84 -0.19 11.33 -8.39
C VAL A 84 -0.72 11.29 -9.82
#